data_AF-A0A953QR19-F1
#
_entry.id   AF-A0A953QR19-F1
#
_cell.length_a   1.000
_cell.length_b   1.000
_cell.length_c   1.000
_cell.angle_alpha   90.00
_cell.angle_beta   90.00
_cell.angle_gamma   90.00
#
_symmetry.space_group_name_H-M   'P 1'
#
loop_
_entity.id
_entity.type
_entity.pdbx_description
1 polymer ?
#
loop_
_entity_poly.entity_id
_entity_poly.type
_entity_poly.pdbx_seq_one_letter_code
_entity_poly.pdbx_strand_id
1 'polypeptide(L)'
;MIRLSFLLTIPLLAQPVKFREHLVASDQRGGYQVVVADMNHDGKPDIIALASGLRELAWYENPGWQKHVIVEGIRQPINVAVVKLDTNRVPVLALAHEFSPQAKRSIGTVSILENESGDTWKRTDIDKLPSSHRLRMMNGLLVNAPLTNENAEAPDYRGGTPLVFYKPGEWKRSLITRDDDGVVHCIYPFDWDGDGTQQLLTASFQGVFLIKQTKDGQFTRTKLTGGSPEAWPKSGASDVAVGHLGKKRFLATIEPWHGNEVAVYTEQKGEWQREMIDSSLVDGHTLLTGDLDGNGNDVILAGYRGKGASVNLYRFDGKTWTKSLLDEGGMAGAGCAIADLNGDKKLDIVCIGTSTANVKWYENLGK
;
A
#
# COMPACT_ATOMS: atom_id res chain seq x y z
N MET A 1 -56.95 23.22 -16.66
CA MET A 1 -56.29 22.47 -15.55
C MET A 1 -54.98 21.91 -16.09
N ILE A 2 -53.85 22.49 -15.71
CA ILE A 2 -52.52 22.00 -16.10
C ILE A 2 -52.12 20.96 -15.05
N ARG A 3 -52.05 19.68 -15.44
CA ARG A 3 -51.52 18.62 -14.57
C ARG A 3 -50.00 18.74 -14.55
N LEU A 4 -49.45 19.25 -13.47
CA LEU A 4 -48.03 19.14 -13.15
C LEU A 4 -47.75 17.72 -12.67
N SER A 5 -47.13 16.90 -13.53
CA SER A 5 -46.62 15.59 -13.13
C SER A 5 -45.28 15.79 -12.42
N PHE A 6 -45.26 15.68 -11.09
CA PHE A 6 -44.03 15.57 -10.33
C PHE A 6 -43.43 14.18 -10.56
N LEU A 7 -42.37 14.10 -11.36
CA LEU A 7 -41.48 12.94 -11.39
C LEU A 7 -40.68 12.93 -10.09
N LEU A 8 -41.10 12.09 -9.15
CA LEU A 8 -40.31 11.77 -7.97
C LEU A 8 -39.12 10.90 -8.42
N THR A 9 -37.97 11.51 -8.65
CA THR A 9 -36.72 10.75 -8.80
C THR A 9 -36.36 10.17 -7.44
N ILE A 10 -36.70 8.91 -7.20
CA ILE A 10 -36.15 8.17 -6.06
C ILE A 10 -34.65 8.03 -6.35
N PRO A 11 -33.75 8.53 -5.49
CA PRO A 11 -32.33 8.30 -5.69
C PRO A 11 -32.12 6.79 -5.63
N LEU A 12 -31.64 6.22 -6.73
CA LEU A 12 -31.24 4.83 -6.77
C LEU A 12 -30.10 4.69 -5.76
N LEU A 13 -30.35 4.08 -4.62
CA LEU A 13 -29.28 3.69 -3.71
C LEU A 13 -28.32 2.83 -4.53
N ALA A 14 -27.10 3.32 -4.74
CA ALA A 14 -26.09 2.57 -5.49
C ALA A 14 -25.92 1.21 -4.81
N GLN A 15 -26.18 0.14 -5.55
CA GLN A 15 -26.04 -1.22 -5.05
C GLN A 15 -24.56 -1.51 -4.77
N PRO A 16 -24.23 -2.33 -3.75
CA PRO A 16 -22.85 -2.74 -3.53
C PRO A 16 -22.27 -3.38 -4.78
N VAL A 17 -21.03 -3.00 -5.12
CA VAL A 17 -20.29 -3.64 -6.21
C VAL A 17 -20.10 -5.11 -5.88
N LYS A 18 -20.33 -5.96 -6.88
CA LYS A 18 -20.08 -7.40 -6.77
C LYS A 18 -18.73 -7.70 -7.36
N PHE A 19 -18.00 -8.62 -6.73
CA PHE A 19 -16.73 -9.11 -7.24
C PHE A 19 -16.81 -10.61 -7.53
N ARG A 20 -16.11 -11.06 -8.57
CA ARG A 20 -15.86 -12.48 -8.82
C ARG A 20 -14.44 -12.81 -8.40
N GLU A 21 -14.30 -13.79 -7.53
CA GLU A 21 -13.00 -14.28 -7.10
C GLU A 21 -12.36 -15.21 -8.15
N HIS A 22 -11.07 -15.01 -8.37
CA HIS A 22 -10.17 -15.87 -9.15
C HIS A 22 -8.93 -16.19 -8.31
N LEU A 23 -8.57 -17.47 -8.22
CA LEU A 23 -7.32 -17.89 -7.60
C LEU A 23 -6.17 -17.72 -8.60
N VAL A 24 -5.15 -16.94 -8.22
CA VAL A 24 -3.93 -16.71 -9.02
C VAL A 24 -2.83 -17.67 -8.57
N ALA A 25 -2.62 -17.80 -7.25
CA ALA A 25 -1.60 -18.68 -6.66
C ALA A 25 -2.02 -19.17 -5.26
N SER A 26 -1.49 -20.30 -4.80
CA SER A 26 -1.83 -20.90 -3.49
C SER A 26 -0.63 -21.41 -2.68
N ASP A 27 0.59 -21.08 -3.08
CA ASP A 27 1.85 -21.52 -2.48
C ASP A 27 2.70 -20.37 -1.89
N GLN A 28 2.09 -19.19 -1.73
CA GLN A 28 2.73 -17.94 -1.30
C GLN A 28 2.89 -17.86 0.22
N ARG A 29 3.68 -18.78 0.79
CA ARG A 29 3.89 -18.87 2.25
C ARG A 29 4.40 -17.56 2.84
N GLY A 30 3.66 -17.00 3.79
CA GLY A 30 4.01 -15.70 4.37
C GLY A 30 3.85 -14.55 3.38
N GLY A 31 2.86 -14.65 2.48
CA GLY A 31 2.47 -13.62 1.52
C GLY A 31 2.36 -12.25 2.18
N TYR A 32 2.93 -11.23 1.52
CA TYR A 32 3.17 -9.94 2.15
C TYR A 32 2.81 -8.74 1.26
N GLN A 33 3.23 -8.74 -0.01
CA GLN A 33 2.92 -7.65 -0.94
C GLN A 33 2.58 -8.18 -2.32
N VAL A 34 1.65 -7.51 -2.99
CA VAL A 34 1.44 -7.60 -4.44
C VAL A 34 1.70 -6.26 -5.10
N VAL A 35 2.23 -6.28 -6.31
CA VAL A 35 2.41 -5.11 -7.18
C VAL A 35 1.90 -5.47 -8.56
N VAL A 36 1.15 -4.54 -9.17
CA VAL A 36 0.64 -4.71 -10.53
C VAL A 36 1.54 -3.93 -11.50
N ALA A 37 2.00 -4.60 -12.55
CA ALA A 37 2.82 -4.02 -13.61
C ALA A 37 2.75 -4.90 -14.86
N ASP A 38 2.83 -4.30 -16.05
CA ASP A 38 3.04 -5.05 -17.30
C ASP A 38 4.52 -5.50 -17.34
N MET A 39 4.78 -6.79 -17.11
CA MET A 39 6.11 -7.36 -16.91
C MET A 39 6.75 -7.84 -18.22
N ASN A 40 5.95 -8.16 -19.23
CA ASN A 40 6.39 -8.69 -20.52
C ASN A 40 6.16 -7.71 -21.69
N HIS A 41 5.62 -6.52 -21.42
CA HIS A 41 5.26 -5.51 -22.40
C HIS A 41 4.18 -5.95 -23.40
N ASP A 42 3.23 -6.78 -22.98
CA ASP A 42 2.13 -7.22 -23.83
C ASP A 42 0.88 -6.32 -23.73
N GLY A 43 0.94 -5.29 -22.87
CA GLY A 43 -0.14 -4.35 -22.62
C GLY A 43 -1.19 -4.82 -21.61
N LYS A 44 -1.02 -6.00 -21.00
CA LYS A 44 -1.87 -6.51 -19.92
C LYS A 44 -1.12 -6.38 -18.59
N PRO A 45 -1.77 -5.89 -17.53
CA PRO A 45 -1.10 -5.84 -16.24
C PRO A 45 -0.96 -7.23 -15.63
N ASP A 46 0.25 -7.52 -15.16
CA ASP A 46 0.61 -8.74 -14.45
C ASP A 46 0.70 -8.51 -12.93
N ILE A 47 0.86 -9.60 -12.18
CA ILE A 47 0.95 -9.56 -10.71
C ILE A 47 2.33 -10.02 -10.26
N ILE A 48 3.10 -9.15 -9.61
CA ILE A 48 4.27 -9.53 -8.83
C ILE A 48 3.80 -9.92 -7.43
N ALA A 49 4.12 -11.13 -6.97
CA ALA A 49 3.79 -11.59 -5.62
C ALA A 49 5.06 -11.76 -4.79
N LEU A 50 5.11 -11.06 -3.66
CA LEU A 50 6.21 -11.12 -2.70
C LEU A 50 5.73 -11.79 -1.42
N ALA A 51 6.36 -12.92 -1.11
CA ALA A 51 6.08 -13.71 0.08
C ALA A 51 7.34 -13.84 0.96
N SER A 52 7.25 -13.37 2.20
CA SER A 52 8.39 -13.31 3.13
C SER A 52 8.93 -14.69 3.54
N GLY A 53 8.10 -15.74 3.41
CA GLY A 53 8.47 -17.12 3.68
C GLY A 53 9.11 -17.85 2.49
N LEU A 54 9.14 -17.24 1.30
CA LEU A 54 9.79 -17.80 0.12
C LEU A 54 11.21 -17.25 -0.05
N ARG A 55 12.02 -18.01 -0.80
CA ARG A 55 13.41 -17.66 -1.14
C ARG A 55 13.53 -17.14 -2.58
N GLU A 56 12.41 -16.70 -3.13
CA GLU A 56 12.29 -16.21 -4.50
C GLU A 56 11.32 -15.04 -4.55
N LEU A 57 11.43 -14.24 -5.62
CA LEU A 57 10.41 -13.28 -6.05
C LEU A 57 9.92 -13.74 -7.42
N ALA A 58 8.60 -13.73 -7.63
CA ALA A 58 7.98 -14.16 -8.88
C ALA A 58 6.87 -13.22 -9.32
N TRP A 59 6.54 -13.27 -10.61
CA TRP A 59 5.36 -12.63 -11.19
C TRP A 59 4.46 -13.67 -11.87
N TYR A 60 3.21 -13.29 -12.12
CA TYR A 60 2.15 -14.14 -12.66
C TYR A 60 1.55 -13.45 -13.89
N GLU A 61 1.70 -14.10 -15.04
CA GLU A 61 1.40 -13.52 -16.35
C GLU A 61 -0.08 -13.53 -16.69
N ASN A 62 -0.59 -12.40 -17.15
CA ASN A 62 -1.96 -12.24 -17.61
C ASN A 62 -2.06 -12.47 -19.14
N PRO A 63 -2.98 -13.32 -19.65
CA PRO A 63 -3.92 -14.15 -18.93
C PRO A 63 -3.35 -15.54 -18.58
N GLY A 64 -4.00 -16.21 -17.62
CA GLY A 64 -3.69 -17.60 -17.25
C GLY A 64 -2.80 -17.72 -16.02
N TRP A 65 -2.21 -16.62 -15.56
CA TRP A 65 -1.44 -16.50 -14.33
C TRP A 65 -0.25 -17.47 -14.28
N GLN A 66 0.41 -17.66 -15.43
CA GLN A 66 1.61 -18.48 -15.49
C GLN A 66 2.70 -17.84 -14.63
N LYS A 67 3.30 -18.63 -13.73
CA LYS A 67 4.34 -18.16 -12.81
C LYS A 67 5.68 -18.05 -13.52
N HIS A 68 6.38 -16.95 -13.27
CA HIS A 68 7.73 -16.65 -13.74
C HIS A 68 8.59 -16.16 -12.58
N VAL A 69 9.72 -16.83 -12.34
CA VAL A 69 10.64 -16.47 -11.24
C VAL A 69 11.55 -15.32 -11.70
N ILE A 70 11.56 -14.23 -10.94
CA ILE A 70 12.44 -13.07 -11.16
C ILE A 70 13.81 -13.32 -10.57
N VAL A 71 13.87 -13.77 -9.31
CA VAL A 71 15.14 -14.01 -8.63
C VAL A 71 14.98 -15.05 -7.54
N GLU A 72 16.01 -15.88 -7.35
CA GLU A 72 16.10 -16.89 -6.30
C GLU A 72 17.18 -16.52 -5.26
N GLY A 73 17.27 -17.33 -4.19
CA GLY A 73 18.30 -17.22 -3.17
C GLY A 73 18.19 -15.97 -2.29
N ILE A 74 17.07 -15.24 -2.35
CA ILE A 74 16.77 -14.14 -1.44
C ILE A 74 16.30 -14.68 -0.09
N ARG A 75 16.38 -13.85 0.96
CA ARG A 75 15.92 -14.22 2.31
C ARG A 75 15.02 -13.12 2.83
N GLN A 76 13.87 -13.48 3.40
CA GLN A 76 12.96 -12.52 4.05
C GLN A 76 12.71 -11.25 3.19
N PRO A 77 12.27 -11.40 1.93
CA PRO A 77 11.84 -10.24 1.16
C PRO A 77 10.67 -9.57 1.87
N ILE A 78 10.61 -8.25 1.81
CA ILE A 78 9.58 -7.47 2.52
C ILE A 78 8.93 -6.40 1.67
N ASN A 79 9.62 -5.86 0.65
CA ASN A 79 9.00 -4.91 -0.25
C ASN A 79 9.64 -4.89 -1.62
N VAL A 80 8.83 -4.70 -2.65
CA VAL A 80 9.24 -4.46 -4.03
C VAL A 80 8.55 -3.21 -4.58
N ALA A 81 9.28 -2.44 -5.39
CA ALA A 81 8.77 -1.30 -6.13
C ALA A 81 9.25 -1.34 -7.59
N VAL A 82 8.39 -0.97 -8.52
CA VAL A 82 8.79 -0.69 -9.91
C VAL A 82 9.47 0.67 -9.94
N VAL A 83 10.71 0.72 -10.43
CA VAL A 83 11.54 1.93 -10.45
C VAL A 83 11.32 2.72 -11.74
N LYS A 84 11.42 2.01 -12.86
CA LYS A 84 11.36 2.54 -14.23
C LYS A 84 11.10 1.38 -15.20
N LEU A 85 10.92 1.71 -16.46
CA LEU A 85 11.02 0.76 -17.55
C LEU A 85 12.43 0.79 -18.15
N ASP A 86 12.92 -0.36 -18.61
CA ASP A 86 14.16 -0.46 -19.37
C ASP A 86 13.96 -0.09 -20.86
N THR A 87 14.99 -0.31 -21.70
CA THR A 87 14.93 -0.03 -23.14
C THR A 87 13.96 -0.92 -23.90
N ASN A 88 13.65 -2.12 -23.38
CA ASN A 88 12.68 -3.06 -23.92
C ASN A 88 11.28 -2.85 -23.34
N ARG A 89 11.11 -1.83 -22.49
CA ARG A 89 9.88 -1.49 -21.77
C ARG A 89 9.48 -2.55 -20.73
N VAL A 90 10.44 -3.33 -20.24
CA VAL A 90 10.30 -4.25 -19.11
C VAL A 90 10.59 -3.51 -17.79
N PRO A 91 9.83 -3.76 -16.72
CA PRO A 91 10.08 -3.13 -15.42
C PRO A 91 11.44 -3.44 -14.81
N VAL A 92 12.13 -2.39 -14.33
CA VAL A 92 13.26 -2.51 -13.40
C VAL A 92 12.72 -2.40 -11.99
N LEU A 93 13.10 -3.34 -11.11
CA LEU A 93 12.54 -3.44 -9.76
C LEU A 93 13.58 -3.09 -8.69
N ALA A 94 13.12 -2.50 -7.59
CA ALA A 94 13.87 -2.40 -6.35
C ALA A 94 13.26 -3.34 -5.30
N LEU A 95 14.10 -4.14 -4.64
CA LEU A 95 13.72 -5.16 -3.67
C LEU A 95 14.39 -4.86 -2.32
N ALA A 96 13.59 -4.77 -1.25
CA ALA A 96 14.06 -4.81 0.13
C ALA A 96 13.94 -6.25 0.66
N HIS A 97 15.04 -6.80 1.16
CA HIS A 97 15.13 -8.15 1.70
C HIS A 97 16.15 -8.25 2.84
N GLU A 98 16.31 -9.45 3.41
CA GLU A 98 17.04 -9.69 4.66
C GLU A 98 16.49 -8.85 5.82
N PHE A 99 15.15 -8.75 5.83
CA PHE A 99 14.38 -7.97 6.78
C PHE A 99 14.16 -8.72 8.10
N SER A 100 14.21 -7.96 9.19
CA SER A 100 13.72 -8.38 10.50
C SER A 100 13.10 -7.17 11.21
N PRO A 101 11.99 -7.34 11.95
CA PRO A 101 11.41 -6.25 12.75
C PRO A 101 12.29 -5.87 13.95
N GLN A 102 13.30 -6.69 14.27
CA GLN A 102 14.37 -6.33 15.22
C GLN A 102 15.55 -5.80 14.43
N ALA A 103 15.84 -4.51 14.54
CA ALA A 103 16.85 -3.81 13.75
C ALA A 103 18.24 -4.47 13.84
N LYS A 104 18.67 -4.88 15.05
CA LYS A 104 19.94 -5.58 15.29
C LYS A 104 20.09 -6.93 14.55
N ARG A 105 18.99 -7.51 14.08
CA ARG A 105 18.96 -8.77 13.31
C ARG A 105 18.63 -8.55 11.83
N SER A 106 18.37 -7.31 11.42
CA SER A 106 18.03 -6.97 10.05
C SER A 106 19.25 -6.44 9.32
N ILE A 107 19.60 -7.07 8.20
CA ILE A 107 20.58 -6.50 7.28
C ILE A 107 19.90 -5.39 6.47
N GLY A 108 18.67 -5.63 6.02
CA GLY A 108 17.88 -4.67 5.25
C GLY A 108 18.56 -4.30 3.94
N THR A 109 18.91 -5.33 3.16
CA THR A 109 19.54 -5.16 1.85
C THR A 109 18.53 -4.61 0.86
N VAL A 110 18.93 -3.58 0.12
CA VAL A 110 18.19 -3.04 -1.01
C VAL A 110 18.91 -3.46 -2.29
N SER A 111 18.21 -4.16 -3.18
CA SER A 111 18.75 -4.65 -4.45
C SER A 111 17.94 -4.11 -5.63
N ILE A 112 18.60 -3.94 -6.77
CA ILE A 112 17.98 -3.65 -8.06
C ILE A 112 17.95 -4.93 -8.89
N LEU A 113 16.81 -5.20 -9.51
CA LEU A 113 16.56 -6.34 -10.39
C LEU A 113 16.31 -5.80 -11.81
N GLU A 114 17.15 -6.19 -12.75
CA GLU A 114 17.09 -5.78 -14.15
C GLU A 114 16.95 -7.02 -15.03
N ASN A 115 16.04 -6.99 -16.00
CA ASN A 115 15.89 -8.05 -16.99
C ASN A 115 17.06 -7.97 -17.98
N GLU A 116 17.84 -9.05 -18.10
CA GLU A 116 18.94 -9.11 -19.08
C GLU A 116 18.44 -9.68 -20.42
N SER A 117 17.64 -10.74 -20.36
CA SER A 117 17.00 -11.34 -21.53
C SER A 117 15.94 -12.36 -21.12
N GLY A 118 14.72 -12.22 -21.63
CA GLY A 118 13.64 -13.19 -21.38
C GLY A 118 13.42 -13.41 -19.89
N ASP A 119 13.67 -14.61 -19.39
CA ASP A 119 13.50 -14.96 -17.97
C ASP A 119 14.77 -14.76 -17.12
N THR A 120 15.85 -14.23 -17.70
CA THR A 120 17.11 -14.00 -16.99
C THR A 120 17.15 -12.60 -16.39
N TRP A 121 17.34 -12.52 -15.07
CA TRP A 121 17.43 -11.27 -14.33
C TRP A 121 18.76 -11.15 -13.59
N LYS A 122 19.31 -9.93 -13.62
CA LYS A 122 20.46 -9.55 -12.82
C LYS A 122 20.01 -8.89 -11.53
N ARG A 123 20.56 -9.37 -10.40
CA ARG A 123 20.44 -8.71 -9.10
C ARG A 123 21.71 -7.95 -8.76
N THR A 124 21.57 -6.67 -8.43
CA THR A 124 22.66 -5.81 -7.92
C THR A 124 22.27 -5.26 -6.55
N ASP A 125 23.02 -5.61 -5.50
CA ASP A 125 22.80 -5.04 -4.17
C ASP A 125 23.37 -3.61 -4.15
N ILE A 126 22.52 -2.62 -3.85
CA ILE A 126 22.89 -1.20 -3.88
C ILE A 126 23.10 -0.61 -2.49
N ASP A 127 22.48 -1.18 -1.45
CA ASP A 127 22.62 -0.69 -0.10
C ASP A 127 22.32 -1.74 0.97
N LYS A 128 22.78 -1.47 2.19
CA LYS A 128 22.39 -2.16 3.42
C LYS A 128 21.98 -1.12 4.45
N LEU A 129 20.69 -1.12 4.77
CA LEU A 129 20.10 -0.22 5.76
C LEU A 129 19.18 -1.06 6.66
N PRO A 130 19.58 -1.32 7.92
CA PRO A 130 18.82 -2.16 8.84
C PRO A 130 17.35 -1.79 8.88
N SER A 131 16.51 -2.82 8.86
CA SER A 131 15.04 -2.73 8.86
C SER A 131 14.40 -2.06 7.64
N SER A 132 15.10 -1.86 6.51
CA SER A 132 14.48 -1.44 5.22
C SER A 132 13.17 -2.20 4.95
N HIS A 133 12.05 -1.47 4.80
CA HIS A 133 10.71 -2.06 4.96
C HIS A 133 9.66 -1.58 3.95
N ARG A 134 9.70 -0.33 3.50
CA ARG A 134 8.81 0.18 2.44
C ARG A 134 9.63 0.93 1.39
N LEU A 135 9.42 0.56 0.13
CA LEU A 135 10.02 1.20 -1.03
C LEU A 135 8.94 1.84 -1.88
N ARG A 136 9.11 3.10 -2.29
CA ARG A 136 8.20 3.77 -3.22
C ARG A 136 8.97 4.71 -4.15
N MET A 137 8.50 4.86 -5.38
CA MET A 137 8.95 5.94 -6.25
C MET A 137 8.21 7.23 -5.89
N MET A 138 8.94 8.34 -5.85
CA MET A 138 8.39 9.68 -5.69
C MET A 138 9.25 10.66 -6.52
N ASN A 139 8.66 11.33 -7.50
CA ASN A 139 9.35 12.31 -8.36
C ASN A 139 10.67 11.81 -8.96
N GLY A 140 10.71 10.55 -9.41
CA GLY A 140 11.91 9.92 -9.97
C GLY A 140 12.95 9.46 -8.94
N LEU A 141 12.69 9.60 -7.64
CA LEU A 141 13.52 9.10 -6.55
C LEU A 141 12.95 7.79 -6.02
N LEU A 142 13.82 6.82 -5.72
CA LEU A 142 13.45 5.64 -4.94
C LEU A 142 13.56 5.99 -3.46
N VAL A 143 12.44 6.13 -2.78
CA VAL A 143 12.36 6.37 -1.33
C VAL A 143 12.36 5.03 -0.60
N ASN A 144 13.18 4.90 0.43
CA ASN A 144 13.22 3.76 1.34
C ASN A 144 12.94 4.22 2.78
N ALA A 145 11.88 3.67 3.36
CA ALA A 145 11.57 3.79 4.76
C ALA A 145 11.89 2.46 5.47
N PRO A 146 12.93 2.43 6.31
CA PRO A 146 13.10 1.40 7.32
C PRO A 146 11.93 1.40 8.30
N LEU A 147 11.64 0.23 8.88
CA LEU A 147 10.60 0.08 9.88
C LEU A 147 10.94 0.91 11.13
N THR A 148 12.21 0.91 11.55
CA THR A 148 12.63 1.52 12.81
C THR A 148 14.04 2.14 12.70
N ASN A 149 14.43 2.88 13.73
CA ASN A 149 15.83 3.22 13.96
C ASN A 149 16.71 1.96 14.09
N GLU A 150 17.97 2.05 13.69
CA GLU A 150 18.96 0.96 13.72
C GLU A 150 19.23 0.37 15.12
N ASN A 151 18.97 1.15 16.18
CA ASN A 151 19.15 0.75 17.57
C ASN A 151 17.83 0.52 18.31
N ALA A 152 16.69 0.68 17.64
CA ALA A 152 15.37 0.52 18.24
C ALA A 152 15.15 -0.92 18.76
N GLU A 153 14.51 -1.03 19.93
CA GLU A 153 14.18 -2.31 20.55
C GLU A 153 12.68 -2.42 20.84
N ALA A 154 12.12 -3.60 20.59
CA ALA A 154 10.75 -3.89 20.95
C ALA A 154 10.55 -3.88 22.48
N PRO A 155 9.36 -3.50 22.97
CA PRO A 155 8.21 -3.02 22.22
C PRO A 155 8.20 -1.49 21.98
N ASP A 156 9.21 -0.78 22.49
CA ASP A 156 9.20 0.69 22.57
C ASP A 156 9.62 1.35 21.25
N TYR A 157 10.52 0.71 20.50
CA TYR A 157 11.01 1.11 19.17
C TYR A 157 11.52 2.55 19.04
N ARG A 158 11.94 3.17 20.14
CA ARG A 158 12.42 4.55 20.16
C ARG A 158 13.68 4.77 19.32
N GLY A 159 13.74 5.96 18.73
CA GLY A 159 14.85 6.47 17.95
C GLY A 159 14.38 7.08 16.64
N GLY A 160 15.11 8.10 16.16
CA GLY A 160 14.82 8.73 14.87
C GLY A 160 15.04 7.78 13.70
N THR A 161 13.94 7.25 13.14
CA THR A 161 13.92 6.31 12.02
C THR A 161 14.32 7.05 10.74
N PRO A 162 15.40 6.63 10.04
CA PRO A 162 15.90 7.37 8.90
C PRO A 162 15.04 7.12 7.66
N LEU A 163 14.41 8.16 7.14
CA LEU A 163 13.82 8.14 5.81
C LEU A 163 14.90 8.56 4.80
N VAL A 164 15.15 7.73 3.79
CA VAL A 164 16.22 7.97 2.80
C VAL A 164 15.70 7.85 1.38
N PHE A 165 16.47 8.33 0.41
CA PHE A 165 16.22 8.10 -1.00
C PHE A 165 17.50 7.75 -1.77
N TYR A 166 17.28 7.20 -2.97
CA TYR A 166 18.29 6.90 -3.96
C TYR A 166 17.86 7.49 -5.30
N LYS A 167 18.80 8.05 -6.05
CA LYS A 167 18.57 8.42 -7.45
C LYS A 167 18.86 7.21 -8.35
N PRO A 168 17.90 6.76 -9.18
CA PRO A 168 18.14 5.68 -10.13
C PRO A 168 19.38 5.95 -11.00
N GLY A 169 20.25 4.95 -11.12
CA GLY A 169 21.53 5.05 -11.86
C GLY A 169 22.72 5.51 -11.02
N GLU A 170 22.52 6.34 -9.99
CA GLU A 170 23.57 6.70 -9.03
C GLU A 170 23.60 5.74 -7.83
N TRP A 171 22.41 5.31 -7.38
CA TRP A 171 22.20 4.38 -6.27
C TRP A 171 22.92 4.75 -4.96
N LYS A 172 23.22 6.03 -4.79
CA LYS A 172 23.81 6.58 -3.56
C LYS A 172 22.72 7.03 -2.60
N ARG A 173 22.73 6.46 -1.39
CA ARG A 173 21.84 6.84 -0.28
C ARG A 173 22.00 8.33 0.07
N SER A 174 20.86 9.01 0.16
CA SER A 174 20.73 10.38 0.65
C SER A 174 19.65 10.46 1.71
N LEU A 175 19.85 11.26 2.76
CA LEU A 175 18.89 11.39 3.86
C LEU A 175 17.77 12.37 3.49
N ILE A 176 16.52 12.00 3.80
CA ILE A 176 15.37 12.92 3.83
C ILE A 176 15.24 13.53 5.22
N THR A 177 15.05 12.68 6.24
CA THR A 177 14.89 13.10 7.64
C THR A 177 15.09 11.92 8.60
N ARG A 178 15.21 12.20 9.91
CA ARG A 178 15.13 11.26 11.03
C ARG A 178 14.02 11.64 12.04
N ASP A 179 13.09 12.50 11.64
CA ASP A 179 12.11 13.10 12.56
C ASP A 179 10.96 12.15 12.93
N ASP A 180 10.73 11.08 12.16
CA ASP A 180 9.82 10.00 12.54
C ASP A 180 10.47 9.17 13.67
N ASP A 181 9.69 8.88 14.72
CA ASP A 181 10.09 8.06 15.86
C ASP A 181 9.16 6.84 15.95
N GLY A 182 9.68 5.73 16.47
CA GLY A 182 8.93 4.49 16.57
C GLY A 182 8.88 3.76 15.24
N VAL A 183 7.83 2.95 15.07
CA VAL A 183 7.64 2.19 13.84
C VAL A 183 7.07 3.10 12.75
N VAL A 184 7.73 3.15 11.60
CA VAL A 184 7.23 3.73 10.34
C VAL A 184 6.75 2.58 9.45
N HIS A 185 5.44 2.42 9.31
CA HIS A 185 4.87 1.24 8.65
C HIS A 185 4.32 1.51 7.24
N CYS A 186 4.03 2.77 6.91
CA CYS A 186 3.60 3.16 5.57
C CYS A 186 4.29 4.44 5.08
N ILE A 187 4.61 4.44 3.78
CA ILE A 187 4.91 5.64 3.00
C ILE A 187 4.00 5.65 1.77
N TYR A 188 3.41 6.80 1.47
CA TYR A 188 2.39 6.95 0.44
C TYR A 188 2.65 8.21 -0.39
N PRO A 189 3.28 8.08 -1.57
CA PRO A 189 3.48 9.20 -2.49
C PRO A 189 2.12 9.66 -3.04
N PHE A 190 1.87 10.97 -3.01
CA PHE A 190 0.62 11.56 -3.47
C PHE A 190 0.83 13.00 -3.89
N ASP A 191 0.22 13.43 -5.00
CA ASP A 191 0.19 14.83 -5.42
C ASP A 191 -0.79 15.61 -4.53
N TRP A 192 -0.27 16.15 -3.41
CA TRP A 192 -1.06 16.72 -2.34
C TRP A 192 -1.65 18.09 -2.71
N ASP A 193 -0.93 18.87 -3.50
CA ASP A 193 -1.34 20.21 -3.95
C ASP A 193 -1.90 20.23 -5.37
N GLY A 194 -1.86 19.11 -6.09
CA GLY A 194 -2.40 18.99 -7.45
C GLY A 194 -1.52 19.71 -8.48
N ASP A 195 -0.23 19.88 -8.19
CA ASP A 195 0.72 20.60 -9.05
C ASP A 195 1.52 19.69 -9.99
N GLY A 196 1.25 18.38 -9.95
CA GLY A 196 1.95 17.34 -10.70
C GLY A 196 3.21 16.81 -10.01
N THR A 197 3.60 17.37 -8.86
CA THR A 197 4.72 16.91 -8.04
C THR A 197 4.18 16.17 -6.81
N GLN A 198 4.67 14.96 -6.58
CA GLN A 198 4.26 14.19 -5.42
C GLN A 198 4.92 14.69 -4.14
N GLN A 199 4.17 14.69 -3.06
CA GLN A 199 4.68 14.69 -1.69
C GLN A 199 4.58 13.28 -1.12
N LEU A 200 5.17 13.05 0.05
CA LEU A 200 5.13 11.75 0.70
C LEU A 200 4.36 11.84 2.01
N LEU A 201 3.33 11.02 2.19
CA LEU A 201 2.77 10.80 3.51
C LEU A 201 3.55 9.69 4.21
N THR A 202 3.82 9.85 5.50
CA THR A 202 4.36 8.80 6.38
C THR A 202 3.35 8.49 7.48
N ALA A 203 3.21 7.22 7.84
CA ALA A 203 2.46 6.77 9.01
C ALA A 203 3.41 6.10 10.01
N SER A 204 3.41 6.61 11.24
CA SER A 204 4.25 6.13 12.33
C SER A 204 3.53 6.15 13.68
N PHE A 205 4.22 5.72 14.74
CA PHE A 205 3.72 5.84 16.12
C PHE A 205 3.41 7.30 16.53
N GLN A 206 3.93 8.30 15.80
CA GLN A 206 3.64 9.71 16.04
C GLN A 206 2.37 10.22 15.32
N GLY A 207 1.79 9.40 14.43
CA GLY A 207 0.64 9.74 13.59
C GLY A 207 0.98 9.79 12.11
N VAL A 208 0.32 10.69 11.37
CA VAL A 208 0.53 10.88 9.93
C VAL A 208 1.16 12.23 9.65
N PHE A 209 2.18 12.23 8.80
CA PHE A 209 2.92 13.43 8.41
C PHE A 209 3.01 13.56 6.90
N LEU A 210 3.03 14.80 6.42
CA LEU A 210 3.31 15.14 5.03
C LEU A 210 4.76 15.61 4.92
N ILE A 211 5.50 15.02 4.01
CA ILE A 211 6.87 15.40 3.67
C ILE A 211 6.86 16.02 2.28
N LYS A 212 7.32 17.27 2.18
CA LYS A 212 7.38 18.02 0.93
C LYS A 212 8.82 18.36 0.59
N GLN A 213 9.21 18.08 -0.65
CA GLN A 213 10.48 18.56 -1.17
C GLN A 213 10.35 20.03 -1.61
N THR A 214 11.24 20.88 -1.14
CA THR A 214 11.32 22.29 -1.52
C THR A 214 12.09 22.46 -2.84
N LYS A 215 11.97 23.62 -3.47
CA LYS A 215 12.60 23.90 -4.79
C LYS A 215 14.13 23.80 -4.78
N ASP A 216 14.75 24.05 -3.63
CA ASP A 216 16.19 23.89 -3.39
C ASP A 216 16.60 22.46 -3.02
N GLY A 217 15.66 21.51 -3.04
CA GLY A 217 15.91 20.09 -2.83
C GLY A 217 15.92 19.65 -1.37
N GLN A 218 15.68 20.56 -0.42
CA GLN A 218 15.47 20.21 1.00
C GLN A 218 14.09 19.58 1.23
N PHE A 219 13.86 19.05 2.42
CA PHE A 219 12.59 18.44 2.79
C PHE A 219 12.01 19.10 4.03
N THR A 220 10.72 19.41 3.99
CA THR A 220 9.95 19.86 5.14
C THR A 220 8.97 18.77 5.57
N ARG A 221 8.65 18.74 6.86
CA ARG A 221 7.72 17.78 7.46
C ARG A 221 6.61 18.51 8.22
N THR A 222 5.37 18.15 7.99
CA THR A 222 4.19 18.76 8.62
C THR A 222 3.29 17.67 9.19
N LYS A 223 2.91 17.78 10.47
CA LYS A 223 1.96 16.85 11.09
C LYS A 223 0.57 17.09 10.53
N LEU A 224 -0.09 16.03 10.06
CA LEU A 224 -1.49 16.08 9.64
C LEU A 224 -2.41 15.61 10.78
N THR A 225 -2.11 14.47 11.37
CA THR A 225 -2.88 13.90 12.48
C THR A 225 -2.00 13.12 13.44
N GLY A 226 -2.45 12.98 14.69
CA GLY A 226 -1.82 12.14 15.71
C GLY A 226 -2.11 10.65 15.60
N GLY A 227 -3.06 10.23 14.76
CA GLY A 227 -3.50 8.82 14.68
C GLY A 227 -4.30 8.40 15.92
N SER A 228 -4.12 7.14 16.35
CA SER A 228 -4.69 6.62 17.60
C SER A 228 -4.24 7.47 18.80
N PRO A 229 -5.17 7.85 19.69
CA PRO A 229 -4.87 8.64 20.88
C PRO A 229 -4.31 7.80 22.05
N GLU A 230 -4.15 6.49 21.88
CA GLU A 230 -3.58 5.63 22.91
C GLU A 230 -2.16 6.05 23.28
N ALA A 231 -1.71 5.60 24.46
CA ALA A 231 -0.34 5.84 24.88
C ALA A 231 0.66 5.02 24.04
N TRP A 232 1.82 5.60 23.80
CA TRP A 232 2.97 4.89 23.24
C TRP A 232 3.25 3.57 24.01
N PRO A 233 3.56 2.44 23.34
CA PRO A 233 3.84 2.27 21.90
C PRO A 233 2.61 1.94 21.04
N LYS A 234 1.38 2.15 21.54
CA LYS A 234 0.13 1.88 20.81
C LYS A 234 -0.51 3.15 20.23
N SER A 235 0.26 4.23 20.13
CA SER A 235 -0.18 5.50 19.54
C SER A 235 -0.01 5.50 18.02
N GLY A 236 -0.59 6.50 17.35
CA GLY A 236 -0.25 6.80 15.97
C GLY A 236 -1.00 5.96 14.93
N ALA A 237 -0.39 5.78 13.76
CA ALA A 237 -1.00 5.10 12.63
C ALA A 237 -0.05 4.04 12.05
N SER A 238 -0.62 2.92 11.61
CA SER A 238 0.05 1.86 10.87
C SER A 238 0.18 2.24 9.39
N ASP A 239 -0.94 2.63 8.81
CA ASP A 239 -1.08 2.81 7.38
C ASP A 239 -1.92 4.05 7.11
N VAL A 240 -1.68 4.67 5.96
CA VAL A 240 -2.45 5.80 5.47
C VAL A 240 -2.73 5.64 3.98
N ALA A 241 -3.95 5.97 3.58
CA ALA A 241 -4.36 6.10 2.19
C ALA A 241 -5.12 7.43 2.02
N VAL A 242 -5.03 8.01 0.82
CA VAL A 242 -5.71 9.27 0.49
C VAL A 242 -6.84 8.96 -0.48
N GLY A 243 -8.07 9.33 -0.12
CA GLY A 243 -9.24 9.15 -0.97
C GLY A 243 -10.07 10.43 -1.11
N HIS A 244 -11.09 10.37 -1.95
CA HIS A 244 -12.00 11.48 -2.23
C HIS A 244 -13.46 11.12 -2.03
N LEU A 245 -14.23 12.06 -1.48
CA LEU A 245 -15.68 12.08 -1.52
C LEU A 245 -16.09 13.23 -2.45
N GLY A 246 -16.28 12.94 -3.73
CA GLY A 246 -16.38 13.93 -4.79
C GLY A 246 -15.11 14.76 -4.88
N LYS A 247 -15.19 16.06 -4.57
CA LYS A 247 -14.01 16.96 -4.58
C LYS A 247 -13.28 17.05 -3.24
N LYS A 248 -13.83 16.46 -2.18
CA LYS A 248 -13.27 16.57 -0.84
C LYS A 248 -12.33 15.39 -0.59
N ARG A 249 -11.07 15.69 -0.30
CA ARG A 249 -10.11 14.70 0.16
C ARG A 249 -10.43 14.25 1.59
N PHE A 250 -10.19 12.97 1.87
CA PHE A 250 -10.10 12.40 3.20
C PHE A 250 -8.82 11.57 3.33
N LEU A 251 -8.40 11.30 4.56
CA LEU A 251 -7.37 10.30 4.87
C LEU A 251 -8.06 9.11 5.50
N ALA A 252 -7.75 7.90 5.05
CA ALA A 252 -8.05 6.68 5.79
C ALA A 252 -6.79 6.20 6.49
N THR A 253 -6.94 5.61 7.67
CA THR A 253 -5.83 5.00 8.42
C THR A 253 -6.22 3.65 9.01
N ILE A 254 -5.21 2.79 9.20
CA ILE A 254 -5.27 1.68 10.16
C ILE A 254 -4.51 2.10 11.40
N GLU A 255 -5.10 1.93 12.58
CA GLU A 255 -4.54 2.44 13.84
C GLU A 255 -4.68 1.43 14.99
N PRO A 256 -3.69 1.39 15.91
CA PRO A 256 -2.29 1.80 15.72
C PRO A 256 -1.54 0.79 14.82
N TRP A 257 -0.21 0.65 14.93
CA TRP A 257 0.57 -0.34 14.16
C TRP A 257 0.02 -1.76 14.30
N HIS A 258 -0.31 -2.39 13.16
CA HIS A 258 -0.98 -3.71 13.11
C HIS A 258 -2.26 -3.75 13.97
N GLY A 259 -2.92 -2.60 14.07
CA GLY A 259 -4.03 -2.37 14.98
C GLY A 259 -5.37 -2.93 14.50
N ASN A 260 -6.40 -2.56 15.26
CA ASN A 260 -7.77 -3.02 15.06
C ASN A 260 -8.69 -1.95 14.46
N GLU A 261 -8.25 -0.70 14.42
CA GLU A 261 -9.10 0.44 14.05
C GLU A 261 -8.91 0.84 12.59
N VAL A 262 -10.03 1.13 11.92
CA VAL A 262 -10.05 1.90 10.67
C VAL A 262 -10.61 3.28 11.01
N ALA A 263 -9.83 4.33 10.75
CA ALA A 263 -10.23 5.70 10.98
C ALA A 263 -10.26 6.50 9.68
N VAL A 264 -11.13 7.50 9.62
CA VAL A 264 -11.25 8.46 8.52
C VAL A 264 -11.05 9.86 9.08
N TYR A 265 -10.22 10.64 8.40
CA TYR A 265 -10.00 12.05 8.71
C TYR A 265 -10.59 12.92 7.62
N THR A 266 -11.46 13.85 8.00
CA THR A 266 -12.00 14.87 7.10
C THR A 266 -11.58 16.25 7.57
N GLU A 267 -11.27 17.14 6.63
CA GLU A 267 -10.87 18.50 6.97
C GLU A 267 -12.12 19.37 7.28
N GLN A 268 -12.12 19.99 8.45
CA GLN A 268 -13.15 20.94 8.87
C GLN A 268 -12.47 22.18 9.45
N LYS A 269 -12.71 23.35 8.84
CA LYS A 269 -12.13 24.64 9.26
C LYS A 269 -10.60 24.63 9.39
N GLY A 270 -9.91 23.87 8.53
CA GLY A 270 -8.44 23.76 8.53
C GLY A 270 -7.87 22.73 9.50
N GLU A 271 -8.72 21.93 10.16
CA GLU A 271 -8.31 20.87 11.07
C GLU A 271 -8.83 19.50 10.62
N TRP A 272 -8.01 18.47 10.80
CA TRP A 272 -8.40 17.08 10.53
C TRP A 272 -9.24 16.51 11.67
N GLN A 273 -10.50 16.18 11.38
CA GLN A 273 -11.44 15.59 12.32
C GLN A 273 -11.47 14.07 12.13
N ARG A 274 -11.19 13.34 13.22
CA ARG A 274 -11.15 11.87 13.24
C ARG A 274 -12.54 11.28 13.43
N GLU A 275 -12.89 10.31 12.59
CA GLU A 275 -14.02 9.40 12.75
C GLU A 275 -13.50 7.96 12.72
N MET A 276 -13.69 7.20 13.80
CA MET A 276 -13.41 5.76 13.80
C MET A 276 -14.61 5.03 13.23
N ILE A 277 -14.41 4.31 12.12
CA ILE A 277 -15.49 3.66 11.36
C ILE A 277 -15.52 2.15 11.58
N ASP A 278 -14.43 1.57 12.08
CA ASP A 278 -14.34 0.16 12.46
C ASP A 278 -13.29 0.00 13.57
N SER A 279 -13.49 -0.95 14.47
CA SER A 279 -12.54 -1.35 15.53
C SER A 279 -12.42 -2.87 15.66
N SER A 280 -12.93 -3.62 14.67
CA SER A 280 -13.03 -5.08 14.66
C SER A 280 -11.88 -5.79 13.95
N LEU A 281 -10.92 -5.06 13.36
CA LEU A 281 -9.79 -5.73 12.69
C LEU A 281 -8.93 -6.46 13.73
N VAL A 282 -8.25 -7.51 13.28
CA VAL A 282 -7.25 -8.19 14.10
C VAL A 282 -5.98 -8.28 13.27
N ASP A 283 -4.93 -7.54 13.65
CA ASP A 283 -3.69 -7.45 12.87
C ASP A 283 -3.94 -6.86 11.47
N GLY A 284 -4.47 -5.62 11.43
CA GLY A 284 -4.72 -4.86 10.21
C GLY A 284 -3.42 -4.51 9.49
N HIS A 285 -3.37 -4.70 8.16
CA HIS A 285 -2.08 -4.67 7.45
C HIS A 285 -2.12 -4.10 6.03
N THR A 286 -3.31 -3.93 5.44
CA THR A 286 -3.42 -3.30 4.12
C THR A 286 -4.58 -2.33 4.09
N LEU A 287 -4.34 -1.15 3.53
CA LEU A 287 -5.30 -0.07 3.42
C LEU A 287 -5.14 0.60 2.06
N LEU A 288 -6.23 0.71 1.31
CA LEU A 288 -6.28 1.39 0.01
C LEU A 288 -7.58 2.19 -0.12
N THR A 289 -7.58 3.13 -1.04
CA THR A 289 -8.75 3.90 -1.45
C THR A 289 -8.87 3.89 -2.97
N GLY A 290 -10.09 3.82 -3.49
CA GLY A 290 -10.36 3.96 -4.92
C GLY A 290 -11.84 3.93 -5.28
N ASP A 291 -12.19 4.56 -6.40
CA ASP A 291 -13.56 4.59 -6.94
C ASP A 291 -13.93 3.25 -7.58
N LEU A 292 -14.26 2.27 -6.74
CA LEU A 292 -14.60 0.91 -7.16
C LEU A 292 -16.00 0.79 -7.75
N ASP A 293 -16.88 1.77 -7.52
CA ASP A 293 -18.28 1.74 -7.96
C ASP A 293 -18.63 2.83 -8.99
N GLY A 294 -17.65 3.63 -9.40
CA GLY A 294 -17.76 4.65 -10.45
C GLY A 294 -18.61 5.86 -10.04
N ASN A 295 -18.87 6.05 -8.75
CA ASN A 295 -19.77 7.10 -8.27
C ASN A 295 -19.03 8.40 -7.91
N GLY A 296 -17.70 8.43 -8.03
CA GLY A 296 -16.84 9.56 -7.68
C GLY A 296 -16.55 9.71 -6.18
N ASN A 297 -16.92 8.72 -5.37
CA ASN A 297 -16.52 8.61 -3.97
C ASN A 297 -15.69 7.33 -3.80
N ASP A 298 -14.45 7.51 -3.36
CA ASP A 298 -13.55 6.39 -3.13
C ASP A 298 -14.06 5.49 -1.99
N VAL A 299 -14.06 4.19 -2.27
CA VAL A 299 -14.26 3.13 -1.28
C VAL A 299 -12.95 2.89 -0.55
N ILE A 300 -13.01 2.65 0.76
CA ILE A 300 -11.86 2.23 1.56
C ILE A 300 -11.81 0.70 1.56
N LEU A 301 -10.66 0.12 1.22
CA LEU A 301 -10.36 -1.29 1.42
C LEU A 301 -9.46 -1.43 2.63
N ALA A 302 -9.83 -2.28 3.60
CA ALA A 302 -8.94 -2.65 4.70
C ALA A 302 -8.88 -4.17 4.91
N GLY A 303 -7.68 -4.73 4.91
CA GLY A 303 -7.43 -6.16 5.14
C GLY A 303 -6.68 -6.41 6.45
N TYR A 304 -6.95 -7.55 7.06
CA TYR A 304 -6.34 -7.97 8.32
C TYR A 304 -6.02 -9.47 8.32
N ARG A 305 -5.00 -9.85 9.10
CA ARG A 305 -4.34 -11.15 8.98
C ARG A 305 -4.59 -12.09 10.16
N GLY A 306 -5.09 -11.54 11.28
CA GLY A 306 -5.30 -12.25 12.52
C GLY A 306 -6.51 -13.18 12.52
N LYS A 307 -7.08 -13.45 13.70
CA LYS A 307 -8.22 -14.37 13.83
C LYS A 307 -9.41 -13.87 12.97
N GLY A 308 -9.93 -14.75 12.11
CA GLY A 308 -11.01 -14.41 11.18
C GLY A 308 -10.57 -13.55 10.00
N ALA A 309 -9.27 -13.55 9.68
CA ALA A 309 -8.61 -12.79 8.61
C ALA A 309 -9.51 -12.57 7.39
N SER A 310 -9.72 -11.33 6.99
CA SER A 310 -10.67 -10.97 5.93
C SER A 310 -10.23 -9.68 5.22
N VAL A 311 -10.92 -9.34 4.13
CA VAL A 311 -10.78 -8.04 3.44
C VAL A 311 -12.14 -7.34 3.42
N ASN A 312 -12.18 -6.15 4.01
CA ASN A 312 -13.39 -5.34 4.16
C ASN A 312 -13.39 -4.17 3.17
N LEU A 313 -14.59 -3.76 2.76
CA LEU A 313 -14.85 -2.54 2.01
C LEU A 313 -15.73 -1.60 2.85
N TYR A 314 -15.36 -0.32 2.94
CA TYR A 314 -16.15 0.72 3.59
C TYR A 314 -16.54 1.77 2.57
N ARG A 315 -17.84 2.00 2.45
CA ARG A 315 -18.42 2.96 1.50
C ARG A 315 -19.19 4.03 2.24
N PHE A 316 -18.98 5.29 1.85
CA PHE A 316 -19.74 6.41 2.37
C PHE A 316 -21.04 6.60 1.58
N ASP A 317 -22.19 6.64 2.26
CA ASP A 317 -23.51 6.81 1.63
C ASP A 317 -23.96 8.29 1.55
N GLY A 318 -23.08 9.22 1.89
CA GLY A 318 -23.38 10.65 2.02
C GLY A 318 -23.62 11.09 3.47
N LYS A 319 -23.80 10.14 4.40
CA LYS A 319 -24.01 10.41 5.82
C LYS A 319 -23.11 9.56 6.72
N THR A 320 -22.96 8.28 6.42
CA THR A 320 -22.24 7.30 7.23
C THR A 320 -21.44 6.33 6.39
N TRP A 321 -20.38 5.77 6.99
CA TRP A 321 -19.62 4.67 6.41
C TRP A 321 -20.32 3.33 6.68
N THR A 322 -20.53 2.56 5.62
CA THR A 322 -21.10 1.21 5.70
C THR A 322 -20.06 0.18 5.31
N LYS A 323 -19.87 -0.83 6.15
CA LYS A 323 -18.97 -1.97 5.93
C LYS A 323 -19.65 -3.06 5.10
N SER A 324 -18.88 -3.65 4.20
CA SER A 324 -19.19 -4.90 3.48
C SER A 324 -17.93 -5.76 3.37
N LEU A 325 -18.11 -7.04 3.02
CA LEU A 325 -17.00 -8.00 2.87
C LEU A 325 -16.63 -8.14 1.40
N LEU A 326 -15.35 -8.01 1.08
CA LEU A 326 -14.80 -8.47 -0.19
C LEU A 326 -14.52 -9.99 -0.12
N ASP A 327 -13.90 -10.42 0.98
CA ASP A 327 -13.59 -11.81 1.28
C ASP A 327 -13.77 -12.05 2.79
N GLU A 328 -14.35 -13.21 3.14
CA GLU A 328 -14.64 -13.65 4.50
C GLU A 328 -13.82 -14.90 4.85
N GLY A 329 -12.64 -14.73 5.46
CA GLY A 329 -11.80 -15.85 5.92
C GLY A 329 -10.92 -16.51 4.86
N GLY A 330 -11.19 -16.28 3.57
CA GLY A 330 -10.46 -16.87 2.44
C GLY A 330 -9.18 -16.12 2.07
N MET A 331 -9.00 -14.90 2.58
CA MET A 331 -7.87 -14.02 2.32
C MET A 331 -7.38 -13.36 3.60
N ALA A 332 -6.23 -13.81 4.10
CA ALA A 332 -5.53 -13.15 5.19
C ALA A 332 -4.77 -11.91 4.69
N GLY A 333 -5.54 -10.89 4.28
CA GLY A 333 -5.10 -9.75 3.47
C GLY A 333 -3.94 -8.98 4.08
N ALA A 334 -2.73 -9.26 3.59
CA ALA A 334 -1.49 -8.64 4.02
C ALA A 334 -1.10 -7.46 3.13
N GLY A 335 -1.35 -7.60 1.83
CA GLY A 335 -1.14 -6.55 0.86
C GLY A 335 -2.15 -6.71 -0.26
N CYS A 336 -2.67 -5.59 -0.75
CA CYS A 336 -3.52 -5.56 -1.93
C CYS A 336 -3.02 -4.49 -2.90
N ALA A 337 -3.51 -4.54 -4.13
CA ALA A 337 -3.39 -3.49 -5.13
C ALA A 337 -4.73 -3.33 -5.88
N ILE A 338 -4.99 -2.13 -6.39
CA ILE A 338 -6.16 -1.81 -7.20
C ILE A 338 -5.69 -1.46 -8.61
N ALA A 339 -6.22 -2.13 -9.62
CA ALA A 339 -5.90 -1.92 -11.03
C ALA A 339 -6.98 -2.53 -11.92
N ASP A 340 -7.09 -2.07 -13.16
CA ASP A 340 -7.88 -2.75 -14.19
C ASP A 340 -7.08 -3.94 -14.75
N LEU A 341 -7.41 -5.17 -14.35
CA LEU A 341 -6.64 -6.37 -14.73
C LEU A 341 -7.19 -7.07 -15.97
N ASN A 342 -8.43 -6.78 -16.40
CA ASN A 342 -9.06 -7.41 -17.56
C ASN A 342 -9.26 -6.45 -18.75
N GLY A 343 -8.91 -5.17 -18.60
CA GLY A 343 -9.01 -4.13 -19.63
C GLY A 343 -10.43 -3.59 -19.82
N ASP A 344 -11.35 -3.86 -18.89
CA ASP A 344 -12.74 -3.42 -18.98
C ASP A 344 -13.00 -2.01 -18.41
N LYS A 345 -11.93 -1.35 -17.95
CA LYS A 345 -11.88 -0.01 -17.34
C LYS A 345 -12.51 0.09 -15.97
N LYS A 346 -12.81 -1.03 -15.32
CA LYS A 346 -13.21 -1.07 -13.92
C LYS A 346 -12.01 -1.44 -13.08
N LEU A 347 -11.96 -0.85 -11.89
CA LEU A 347 -10.90 -1.14 -10.94
C LEU A 347 -11.19 -2.48 -10.26
N ASP A 348 -10.33 -3.45 -10.51
CA ASP A 348 -10.28 -4.72 -9.81
C ASP A 348 -9.39 -4.63 -8.56
N ILE A 349 -9.41 -5.69 -7.75
CA ILE A 349 -8.55 -5.83 -6.57
C ILE A 349 -7.74 -7.11 -6.69
N VAL A 350 -6.44 -7.05 -6.42
CA VAL A 350 -5.61 -8.23 -6.17
C VAL A 350 -5.12 -8.17 -4.73
N CYS A 351 -5.17 -9.30 -4.02
CA CYS A 351 -4.66 -9.41 -2.65
C CYS A 351 -3.79 -10.64 -2.48
N ILE A 352 -2.83 -10.55 -1.56
CA ILE A 352 -2.00 -11.65 -1.10
C ILE A 352 -2.20 -11.91 0.39
N GLY A 353 -2.28 -13.19 0.74
CA GLY A 353 -2.59 -13.64 2.09
C GLY A 353 -1.37 -14.15 2.85
N THR A 354 -1.18 -13.71 4.10
CA THR A 354 -0.07 -14.21 4.93
C THR A 354 -0.27 -15.68 5.33
N SER A 355 -1.36 -16.00 6.04
CA SER A 355 -1.63 -17.36 6.55
C SER A 355 -2.40 -18.23 5.56
N THR A 356 -3.20 -17.63 4.67
CA THR A 356 -3.89 -18.34 3.59
C THR A 356 -2.96 -18.68 2.42
N ALA A 357 -1.76 -18.08 2.38
CA ALA A 357 -0.70 -18.35 1.41
C ALA A 357 -1.15 -18.28 -0.07
N ASN A 358 -2.14 -17.44 -0.35
CA ASN A 358 -2.76 -17.33 -1.67
C ASN A 358 -2.62 -15.92 -2.25
N VAL A 359 -2.72 -15.84 -3.56
CA VAL A 359 -2.98 -14.61 -4.30
C VAL A 359 -4.34 -14.78 -4.95
N LYS A 360 -5.24 -13.83 -4.71
CA LYS A 360 -6.56 -13.80 -5.33
C LYS A 360 -6.75 -12.49 -6.09
N TRP A 361 -7.38 -12.60 -7.25
CA TRP A 361 -7.91 -11.48 -8.01
C TRP A 361 -9.42 -11.45 -7.82
N TYR A 362 -9.96 -10.28 -7.50
CA TYR A 362 -11.38 -9.99 -7.39
C TYR A 362 -11.78 -9.09 -8.56
N GLU A 363 -12.34 -9.71 -9.59
CA GLU A 363 -12.84 -9.06 -10.82
C GLU A 363 -14.09 -8.25 -10.47
N ASN A 364 -14.10 -6.96 -10.82
CA ASN A 364 -15.17 -6.04 -10.56
C ASN A 364 -16.33 -6.25 -11.56
N LEU A 365 -17.46 -6.74 -11.07
CA LEU A 365 -18.67 -6.97 -11.86
C LEU A 365 -19.64 -5.77 -11.85
N GLY A 366 -19.18 -4.60 -11.40
CA GLY A 366 -19.91 -3.35 -11.45
C GLY A 366 -20.40 -3.01 -12.86
N LYS A 367 -21.35 -2.08 -12.96
CA LYS A 367 -21.95 -1.68 -14.24
C LYS A 367 -21.23 -0.51 -14.86
#